data_AF-A0AAE0L6R9-F1
#
_entry.id   AF-A0AAE0L6R9-F1
#
_cell.length_a   1.000
_cell.length_b   1.000
_cell.length_c   1.000
_cell.angle_alpha   90.00
_cell.angle_beta   90.00
_cell.angle_gamma   90.00
#
_symmetry.space_group_name_H-M   'P 1'
#
loop_
_entity.id
_entity.type
_entity.pdbx_description
1 polymer ?
#
loop_
_entity_poly.entity_id
_entity_poly.type
_entity_poly.pdbx_seq_one_letter_code
_entity_poly.pdbx_strand_id
1 'polypeptide(L)'
;MNHELLMRRAYCFQKDLRPRFPVTQAMALLRSFARGFPATRQFAPSLASKRSFSASADDTITIELDRPFVGHKLDQFDGLPDQTVETTKAEMVKMFSDMYLMRRMEIAADVLYKGKFIRGFCHLYDGQEAICVGMEAALNFKDSIVTSYRDHCTHLGRGGTVVEVMAELMGRADGASKGIGGSMHMYRKEANFYGGNGIVGAQAPLGAGMAFKHKYSGEPNVACALYGDGAANQGQLFEALNIAALWDLPLIYICENNHYGMGTAEWRAAKNPDFYTRGDYVPGLKINGMDSLSVKKGMQYAKAHALAHGPIVLEMDTYRYHGHSMSDPGSTYRTREEITSVRQERDPVERMRKRILDMELVTTAEVKEIEKAQRKIVDEAVEISKASPLPAEEKLFSNMYTNSKQLNIGIRGVDHTIVSYAAE
;
A
#
# COMPACT_ATOMS: atom_id res chain seq x y z
N MET A 1 -29.21 -9.45 -24.89
CA MET A 1 -30.16 -8.91 -23.89
C MET A 1 -29.33 -8.05 -22.95
N ASN A 2 -29.47 -6.72 -23.08
CA ASN A 2 -28.42 -5.74 -22.77
C ASN A 2 -28.21 -5.45 -21.28
N HIS A 3 -26.94 -5.52 -20.86
CA HIS A 3 -26.43 -5.12 -19.54
C HIS A 3 -26.62 -3.62 -19.21
N GLU A 4 -26.89 -2.78 -20.22
CA GLU A 4 -27.18 -1.35 -20.06
C GLU A 4 -28.52 -1.05 -19.35
N LEU A 5 -29.49 -1.97 -19.40
CA LEU A 5 -30.82 -1.70 -18.82
C LEU A 5 -30.84 -1.80 -17.29
N LEU A 6 -29.96 -2.60 -16.69
CA LEU A 6 -29.86 -2.72 -15.23
C LEU A 6 -29.25 -1.47 -14.58
N MET A 7 -28.29 -0.81 -15.25
CA MET A 7 -27.64 0.39 -14.73
C MET A 7 -28.56 1.63 -14.75
N ARG A 8 -29.53 1.71 -15.67
CA ARG A 8 -30.46 2.85 -15.74
C ARG A 8 -31.57 2.83 -14.69
N ARG A 9 -31.93 1.65 -14.14
CA ARG A 9 -32.98 1.56 -13.11
C ARG A 9 -32.49 1.88 -11.69
N ALA A 10 -31.20 1.71 -11.39
CA ALA A 10 -30.63 2.14 -10.11
C ALA A 10 -30.56 3.67 -9.96
N TYR A 11 -30.48 4.41 -11.07
CA TYR A 11 -30.33 5.87 -11.07
C TYR A 11 -31.63 6.66 -10.81
N CYS A 12 -32.81 6.04 -10.89
CA CYS A 12 -34.08 6.74 -10.67
C CYS A 12 -34.53 6.79 -9.20
N PHE A 13 -33.93 6.02 -8.29
CA PHE A 13 -34.36 5.97 -6.88
C PHE A 13 -33.59 6.94 -5.95
N GLN A 14 -32.65 7.71 -6.48
CA GLN A 14 -31.71 8.51 -5.67
C GLN A 14 -32.05 10.01 -5.58
N LYS A 15 -33.15 10.48 -6.19
CA LYS A 15 -33.45 11.93 -6.25
C LYS A 15 -34.27 12.50 -5.09
N ASP A 16 -34.93 11.69 -4.26
CA ASP A 16 -36.00 12.20 -3.38
C ASP A 16 -35.74 12.16 -1.87
N LEU A 17 -34.49 12.08 -1.41
CA LEU A 17 -34.20 12.16 0.03
C LEU A 17 -33.07 13.15 0.32
N ARG A 18 -33.42 14.44 0.41
CA ARG A 18 -32.61 15.47 1.10
C ARG A 18 -33.37 15.97 2.33
N PRO A 19 -32.78 15.91 3.54
CA PRO A 19 -33.31 16.67 4.67
C PRO A 19 -32.92 18.15 4.55
N ARG A 20 -33.90 19.03 4.77
CA ARG A 20 -33.76 20.49 4.82
C ARG A 20 -33.42 20.94 6.24
N PHE A 21 -32.31 21.65 6.43
CA PHE A 21 -32.13 22.58 7.57
C PHE A 21 -31.40 23.86 7.11
N PRO A 22 -31.77 25.04 7.61
CA PRO A 22 -31.36 26.32 7.04
C PRO A 22 -30.03 26.83 7.62
N VAL A 23 -29.18 27.38 6.76
CA VAL A 23 -27.97 28.14 7.12
C VAL A 23 -28.29 29.62 7.03
N THR A 24 -28.20 30.34 8.16
CA THR A 24 -28.18 31.80 8.18
C THR A 24 -27.17 32.33 9.19
N GLN A 25 -26.43 33.35 8.74
CA GLN A 25 -25.59 34.31 9.48
C GLN A 25 -24.14 33.94 9.78
N ALA A 26 -23.22 34.47 8.96
CA ALA A 26 -22.00 35.18 9.41
C ALA A 26 -21.26 35.81 8.20
N MET A 27 -21.58 37.05 7.86
CA MET A 27 -20.70 37.92 7.06
C MET A 27 -20.88 39.38 7.49
N ALA A 28 -20.03 39.84 8.40
CA ALA A 28 -19.63 41.24 8.53
C ALA A 28 -18.39 41.32 9.41
N LEU A 29 -17.47 42.22 9.07
CA LEU A 29 -16.19 42.56 9.72
C LEU A 29 -14.97 41.78 9.23
N LEU A 30 -14.32 42.33 8.20
CA LEU A 30 -12.86 42.51 8.13
C LEU A 30 -12.53 43.40 6.91
N ARG A 31 -12.66 44.71 7.09
CA ARG A 31 -12.03 45.73 6.23
C ARG A 31 -11.57 46.88 7.11
N SER A 32 -10.31 46.84 7.51
CA SER A 32 -9.44 48.01 7.63
C SER A 32 -8.17 47.58 8.36
N PHE A 33 -7.01 47.73 7.72
CA PHE A 33 -5.84 48.46 8.20
C PHE A 33 -4.63 48.01 7.39
N ALA A 34 -4.47 48.67 6.23
CA ALA A 34 -3.21 48.74 5.52
C ALA A 34 -2.57 50.08 5.86
N ARG A 35 -1.44 50.08 6.57
CA ARG A 35 -0.45 51.17 6.60
C ARG A 35 0.92 50.55 6.80
N GLY A 36 1.82 50.80 5.85
CA GLY A 36 3.15 50.20 5.78
C GLY A 36 4.24 50.93 6.53
N PHE A 37 5.45 50.36 6.45
CA PHE A 37 6.76 51.00 6.65
C PHE A 37 7.82 50.24 5.81
N PRO A 38 8.95 50.89 5.45
CA PRO A 38 9.78 50.52 4.30
C PRO A 38 10.79 49.42 4.61
N ALA A 39 11.11 48.63 3.58
CA ALA A 39 12.13 47.59 3.63
C ALA A 39 13.51 48.16 3.26
N THR A 40 14.42 48.23 4.23
CA THR A 40 15.86 48.30 3.99
C THR A 40 16.44 46.89 3.93
N ARG A 41 16.86 46.46 2.73
CA ARG A 41 17.67 45.24 2.54
C ARG A 41 19.12 45.52 2.91
N GLN A 42 19.63 44.84 3.93
CA GLN A 42 21.06 44.61 4.10
C GLN A 42 21.35 43.13 3.82
N PHE A 43 22.21 42.89 2.83
CA PHE A 43 22.79 41.58 2.55
C PHE A 43 23.91 41.33 3.57
N ALA A 44 23.79 40.25 4.35
CA ALA A 44 24.89 39.68 5.12
C ALA A 44 25.39 38.41 4.39
N PRO A 45 26.71 38.17 4.33
CA PRO A 45 27.28 37.08 3.55
C PRO A 45 27.04 35.72 4.22
N SER A 46 26.83 34.69 3.41
CA SER A 46 26.61 33.31 3.84
C SER A 46 27.80 32.78 4.62
N LEU A 47 27.63 32.57 5.92
CA LEU A 47 28.48 31.68 6.69
C LEU A 47 28.10 30.25 6.31
N ALA A 48 29.04 29.55 5.68
CA ALA A 48 28.96 28.11 5.47
C ALA A 48 28.72 27.44 6.83
N SER A 49 27.51 26.89 7.01
CA SER A 49 27.13 26.14 8.19
C SER A 49 28.03 24.91 8.30
N LYS A 50 28.87 24.88 9.34
CA LYS A 50 29.56 23.66 9.76
C LYS A 50 28.49 22.73 10.32
N ARG A 51 28.35 21.54 9.72
CA ARG A 51 27.46 20.45 10.17
C ARG A 51 27.53 20.31 11.69
N SER A 52 26.38 20.42 12.37
CA SER A 52 26.31 20.24 13.81
C SER A 52 26.08 18.78 14.23
N PHE A 53 25.70 17.91 13.29
CA PHE A 53 25.57 16.47 13.51
C PHE A 53 26.35 15.68 12.45
N SER A 54 27.49 15.15 12.85
CA SER A 54 28.19 14.07 12.16
C SER A 54 27.71 12.73 12.71
N ALA A 55 26.40 12.46 12.67
CA ALA A 55 25.92 11.11 12.94
C ALA A 55 26.48 10.19 11.84
N SER A 56 27.18 9.13 12.25
CA SER A 56 27.58 8.06 11.34
C SER A 56 26.32 7.46 10.70
N ALA A 57 26.46 6.79 9.54
CA ALA A 57 25.30 6.25 8.83
C ALA A 57 24.45 5.28 9.69
N ASP A 58 25.09 4.64 10.67
CA ASP A 58 24.53 3.56 11.49
C ASP A 58 24.30 3.98 12.95
N ASP A 59 24.56 5.24 13.30
CA ASP A 59 24.24 5.74 14.65
C ASP A 59 22.74 5.63 14.90
N THR A 60 22.38 5.08 16.05
CA THR A 60 20.97 4.97 16.47
C THR A 60 20.41 6.35 16.80
N ILE A 61 19.28 6.66 16.21
CA ILE A 61 18.53 7.90 16.39
C ILE A 61 17.15 7.52 16.93
N THR A 62 16.73 8.15 18.01
CA THR A 62 15.38 8.02 18.55
C THR A 62 14.51 9.16 18.03
N ILE A 63 13.37 8.81 17.42
CA ILE A 63 12.40 9.76 16.89
C ILE A 63 11.11 9.68 17.69
N GLU A 64 10.63 10.82 18.15
CA GLU A 64 9.28 10.98 18.69
C GLU A 64 8.25 11.01 17.55
N LEU A 65 7.21 10.21 17.68
CA LEU A 65 6.09 10.12 16.74
C LEU A 65 5.06 11.22 17.08
N ASP A 66 4.53 11.87 16.06
CA ASP A 66 3.65 13.03 16.23
C ASP A 66 2.18 12.66 16.47
N ARG A 67 1.77 11.45 16.08
CA ARG A 67 0.41 10.95 16.23
C ARG A 67 0.39 9.75 17.17
N PRO A 68 -0.35 9.84 18.29
CA PRO A 68 -0.43 8.74 19.22
C PRO A 68 -1.13 7.54 18.60
N PHE A 69 -0.70 6.36 19.02
CA PHE A 69 -1.39 5.12 18.69
C PHE A 69 -2.73 5.05 19.43
N VAL A 70 -3.74 4.48 18.79
CA VAL A 70 -5.04 4.20 19.40
C VAL A 70 -5.25 2.70 19.44
N GLY A 71 -5.60 2.16 20.60
CA GLY A 71 -5.64 0.72 20.85
C GLY A 71 -7.04 0.21 21.17
N HIS A 72 -7.26 -1.07 20.91
CA HIS A 72 -8.45 -1.83 21.26
C HIS A 72 -8.05 -3.09 22.01
N LYS A 73 -8.50 -3.24 23.26
CA LYS A 73 -8.21 -4.38 24.15
C LYS A 73 -6.71 -4.69 24.35
N LEU A 74 -5.83 -3.71 24.20
CA LEU A 74 -4.38 -3.89 24.40
C LEU A 74 -3.95 -3.80 25.87
N ASP A 75 -4.81 -3.25 26.72
CA ASP A 75 -4.64 -3.15 28.18
C ASP A 75 -4.55 -4.52 28.88
N GLN A 76 -5.07 -5.57 28.23
CA GLN A 76 -5.01 -6.95 28.71
C GLN A 76 -3.68 -7.65 28.37
N PHE A 77 -2.80 -6.97 27.64
CA PHE A 77 -1.51 -7.47 27.16
C PHE A 77 -0.39 -6.49 27.56
N ASP A 78 0.44 -6.07 26.61
CA ASP A 78 1.57 -5.16 26.82
C ASP A 78 1.19 -3.67 26.83
N GLY A 79 -0.10 -3.33 26.71
CA GLY A 79 -0.56 -1.95 26.59
C GLY A 79 -0.24 -1.33 25.21
N LEU A 80 -0.29 0.00 25.12
CA LEU A 80 0.01 0.71 23.87
C LEU A 80 1.53 0.75 23.60
N PRO A 81 1.98 0.66 22.34
CA PRO A 81 3.39 0.88 22.00
C PRO A 81 3.85 2.30 22.33
N ASP A 82 5.14 2.44 22.65
CA ASP A 82 5.76 3.74 22.91
C ASP A 82 5.62 4.68 21.72
N GLN A 83 5.63 5.99 22.01
CA GLN A 83 5.64 7.05 21.01
C GLN A 83 7.04 7.33 20.44
N THR A 84 8.01 6.47 20.71
CA THR A 84 9.36 6.58 20.17
C THR A 84 9.71 5.40 19.27
N VAL A 85 10.53 5.67 18.26
CA VAL A 85 11.07 4.65 17.37
C VAL A 85 12.55 4.87 17.14
N GLU A 86 13.30 3.77 17.22
CA GLU A 86 14.71 3.76 16.89
C GLU A 86 14.88 3.55 15.38
N THR A 87 15.79 4.33 14.80
CA THR A 87 16.13 4.31 13.37
C THR A 87 17.58 4.72 13.18
N THR A 88 18.10 4.64 11.97
CA THR A 88 19.39 5.23 11.59
C THR A 88 19.23 6.21 10.44
N LYS A 89 20.28 7.01 10.19
CA LYS A 89 20.35 7.83 8.97
C LYS A 89 20.20 6.98 7.71
N ALA A 90 20.91 5.85 7.63
CA ALA A 90 20.86 4.96 6.48
C ALA A 90 19.44 4.45 6.22
N GLU A 91 18.73 4.04 7.27
CA GLU A 91 17.35 3.55 7.16
C GLU A 91 16.38 4.64 6.70
N MET A 92 16.43 5.85 7.26
CA MET A 92 15.55 6.95 6.86
C MET A 92 15.78 7.40 5.42
N VAL A 93 17.05 7.46 5.00
CA VAL A 93 17.41 7.79 3.60
C VAL A 93 16.93 6.68 2.66
N LYS A 94 17.04 5.41 3.06
CA LYS A 94 16.50 4.28 2.30
C LYS A 94 14.98 4.35 2.18
N MET A 95 14.26 4.61 3.27
CA MET A 95 12.79 4.79 3.24
C MET A 95 12.38 5.91 2.28
N PHE A 96 13.06 7.07 2.31
CA PHE A 96 12.80 8.14 1.36
C PHE A 96 13.03 7.70 -0.09
N SER A 97 14.19 7.08 -0.35
CA SER A 97 14.57 6.59 -1.67
C SER A 97 13.55 5.59 -2.23
N ASP A 98 13.14 4.61 -1.42
CA ASP A 98 12.21 3.56 -1.82
C ASP A 98 10.80 4.09 -2.06
N MET A 99 10.26 4.93 -1.17
CA MET A 99 8.94 5.55 -1.39
C MET A 99 8.94 6.45 -2.62
N TYR A 100 10.04 7.16 -2.88
CA TYR A 100 10.16 7.97 -4.09
C TYR A 100 10.20 7.09 -5.35
N LEU A 101 10.96 5.98 -5.33
CA LEU A 101 10.98 4.99 -6.42
C LEU A 101 9.57 4.43 -6.70
N MET A 102 8.86 3.99 -5.66
CA MET A 102 7.47 3.52 -5.72
C MET A 102 6.55 4.56 -6.37
N ARG A 103 6.59 5.81 -5.88
CA ARG A 103 5.81 6.93 -6.43
C ARG A 103 6.08 7.14 -7.91
N ARG A 104 7.35 7.11 -8.33
CA ARG A 104 7.73 7.32 -9.73
C ARG A 104 7.30 6.16 -10.62
N MET A 105 7.40 4.93 -10.14
CA MET A 105 6.90 3.74 -10.81
C MET A 105 5.38 3.85 -11.06
N GLU A 106 4.59 4.18 -10.05
CA GLU A 106 3.13 4.31 -10.20
C GLU A 106 2.74 5.43 -11.17
N ILE A 107 3.44 6.58 -11.13
CA ILE A 107 3.22 7.68 -12.09
C ILE A 107 3.57 7.24 -13.52
N ALA A 108 4.63 6.46 -13.72
CA ALA A 108 4.95 5.91 -15.05
C ALA A 108 3.90 4.90 -15.52
N ALA A 109 3.35 4.08 -14.63
CA ALA A 109 2.25 3.17 -14.95
C ALA A 109 0.99 3.94 -15.39
N ASP A 110 0.64 5.08 -14.77
CA ASP A 110 -0.45 5.96 -15.23
C ASP A 110 -0.26 6.39 -16.69
N VAL A 111 0.94 6.88 -17.01
CA VAL A 111 1.29 7.34 -18.36
C VAL A 111 1.20 6.20 -19.38
N LEU A 112 1.75 5.03 -19.05
CA LEU A 112 1.73 3.85 -19.91
C LEU A 112 0.31 3.31 -20.13
N TYR A 113 -0.55 3.36 -19.12
CA TYR A 113 -1.96 2.98 -19.25
C TYR A 113 -2.71 3.93 -20.18
N LYS A 114 -2.53 5.24 -20.03
CA LYS A 114 -3.11 6.25 -20.94
C LYS A 114 -2.59 6.07 -22.37
N GLY A 115 -1.31 5.71 -22.51
CA GLY A 115 -0.65 5.36 -23.77
C GLY A 115 -1.02 3.98 -24.34
N LYS A 116 -1.92 3.23 -23.70
CA LYS A 116 -2.39 1.89 -24.13
C LYS A 116 -1.33 0.79 -24.14
N PHE A 117 -0.19 1.01 -23.47
CA PHE A 117 0.78 -0.05 -23.20
C PHE A 117 0.29 -1.00 -22.11
N ILE A 118 -0.49 -0.49 -21.16
CA ILE A 118 -1.14 -1.26 -20.09
C ILE A 118 -2.65 -1.31 -20.39
N ARG A 119 -3.28 -2.45 -20.11
CA ARG A 119 -4.71 -2.73 -20.35
C ARG A 119 -5.35 -3.42 -19.16
N GLY A 120 -6.68 -3.52 -19.17
CA GLY A 120 -7.42 -4.19 -18.10
C GLY A 120 -7.43 -3.39 -16.81
N PHE A 121 -7.19 -4.04 -15.67
CA PHE A 121 -7.11 -3.35 -14.39
C PHE A 121 -5.70 -2.80 -14.15
N CYS A 122 -5.64 -1.65 -13.48
CA CYS A 122 -4.40 -1.04 -12.98
C CYS A 122 -4.74 -0.19 -11.75
N HIS A 123 -4.27 -0.60 -10.58
CA HIS A 123 -4.58 0.04 -9.29
C HIS A 123 -3.32 0.65 -8.69
N LEU A 124 -3.17 1.97 -8.79
CA LEU A 124 -1.94 2.67 -8.39
C LEU A 124 -1.86 2.87 -6.87
N TYR A 125 -0.72 2.56 -6.25
CA TYR A 125 -0.53 2.63 -4.80
C TYR A 125 -0.07 4.01 -4.29
N ASP A 126 -0.02 5.02 -5.15
CA ASP A 126 0.56 6.32 -4.81
C ASP A 126 -0.24 7.08 -3.74
N GLY A 127 0.49 7.50 -2.70
CA GLY A 127 -0.04 8.08 -1.46
C GLY A 127 0.00 7.12 -0.26
N GLN A 128 0.19 5.82 -0.49
CA GLN A 128 0.21 4.79 0.56
C GLN A 128 1.61 4.21 0.80
N GLU A 129 2.66 4.77 0.19
CA GLU A 129 4.01 4.17 0.16
C GLU A 129 4.62 3.94 1.54
N ALA A 130 4.26 4.77 2.52
CA ALA A 130 4.71 4.65 3.91
C ALA A 130 4.36 3.30 4.54
N ILE A 131 3.23 2.70 4.14
CA ILE A 131 2.82 1.38 4.63
C ILE A 131 3.84 0.33 4.19
N CYS A 132 4.12 0.26 2.89
CA CYS A 132 5.03 -0.76 2.36
C CYS A 132 6.44 -0.65 2.97
N VAL A 133 7.06 0.53 2.94
CA VAL A 133 8.43 0.68 3.47
C VAL A 133 8.50 0.54 4.99
N GLY A 134 7.46 0.96 5.72
CA GLY A 134 7.39 0.81 7.16
C GLY A 134 7.22 -0.64 7.59
N MET A 135 6.41 -1.42 6.84
CA MET A 135 6.29 -2.86 7.04
C MET A 135 7.60 -3.59 6.79
N GLU A 136 8.28 -3.32 5.67
CA GLU A 136 9.56 -3.98 5.36
C GLU A 136 10.68 -3.62 6.35
N ALA A 137 10.59 -2.47 7.01
CA ALA A 137 11.53 -2.11 8.09
C ALA A 137 11.29 -2.85 9.42
N ALA A 138 10.13 -3.50 9.58
CA ALA A 138 9.76 -4.28 10.78
C ALA A 138 9.73 -5.80 10.54
N LEU A 139 9.58 -6.22 9.28
CA LEU A 139 9.47 -7.62 8.87
C LEU A 139 10.80 -8.15 8.33
N ASN A 140 10.86 -9.46 8.13
CA ASN A 140 11.91 -10.10 7.35
C ASN A 140 11.30 -10.88 6.17
N PHE A 141 12.12 -11.34 5.23
CA PHE A 141 11.65 -12.03 4.03
C PHE A 141 11.07 -13.44 4.27
N LYS A 142 11.19 -13.97 5.50
CA LYS A 142 10.52 -15.21 5.91
C LYS A 142 9.12 -14.99 6.47
N ASP A 143 8.78 -13.77 6.90
CA ASP A 143 7.39 -13.42 7.23
C ASP A 143 6.56 -13.43 5.95
N SER A 144 5.33 -13.94 6.01
CA SER A 144 4.47 -14.05 4.83
C SER A 144 3.63 -12.78 4.63
N ILE A 145 3.47 -12.34 3.39
CA ILE A 145 2.56 -11.23 3.04
C ILE A 145 1.58 -11.69 1.95
N VAL A 146 0.31 -11.39 2.15
CA VAL A 146 -0.74 -11.51 1.12
C VAL A 146 -1.62 -10.26 1.14
N THR A 147 -1.93 -9.72 -0.03
CA THR A 147 -2.73 -8.50 -0.18
C THR A 147 -3.76 -8.62 -1.30
N SER A 148 -4.56 -7.58 -1.51
CA SER A 148 -5.49 -7.48 -2.63
C SER A 148 -4.78 -6.98 -3.90
N TYR A 149 -5.51 -6.51 -4.90
CA TYR A 149 -5.02 -6.19 -6.25
C TYR A 149 -4.21 -4.88 -6.38
N ARG A 150 -3.86 -4.22 -5.27
CA ARG A 150 -3.10 -2.96 -5.27
C ARG A 150 -1.70 -3.22 -4.71
N ASP A 151 -0.96 -4.06 -5.41
CA ASP A 151 0.19 -4.79 -4.86
C ASP A 151 1.54 -4.44 -5.50
N HIS A 152 1.58 -3.50 -6.45
CA HIS A 152 2.81 -3.16 -7.19
C HIS A 152 3.96 -2.78 -6.24
N CYS A 153 3.68 -1.92 -5.26
CA CYS A 153 4.66 -1.47 -4.28
C CYS A 153 5.05 -2.59 -3.31
N THR A 154 4.11 -3.47 -2.93
CA THR A 154 4.41 -4.65 -2.10
C THR A 154 5.33 -5.63 -2.83
N HIS A 155 5.10 -5.89 -4.12
CA HIS A 155 6.01 -6.72 -4.94
C HIS A 155 7.44 -6.15 -4.93
N LEU A 156 7.57 -4.83 -5.12
CA LEU A 156 8.85 -4.13 -5.06
C LEU A 156 9.48 -4.22 -3.65
N GLY A 157 8.70 -3.97 -2.60
CA GLY A 157 9.15 -4.06 -1.20
C GLY A 157 9.63 -5.45 -0.81
N ARG A 158 9.03 -6.50 -1.36
CA ARG A 158 9.44 -7.91 -1.19
C ARG A 158 10.63 -8.30 -2.06
N GLY A 159 11.36 -7.33 -2.59
CA GLY A 159 12.60 -7.54 -3.33
C GLY A 159 12.39 -7.77 -4.83
N GLY A 160 11.19 -7.51 -5.35
CA GLY A 160 10.97 -7.43 -6.78
C GLY A 160 11.70 -6.24 -7.43
N THR A 161 11.63 -6.14 -8.75
CA THR A 161 12.23 -5.04 -9.50
C THR A 161 11.19 -4.20 -10.22
N VAL A 162 11.53 -2.95 -10.56
CA VAL A 162 10.66 -2.10 -11.40
C VAL A 162 10.45 -2.72 -12.77
N VAL A 163 11.43 -3.45 -13.31
CA VAL A 163 11.30 -4.19 -14.58
C VAL A 163 10.23 -5.26 -14.45
N GLU A 164 10.29 -6.10 -13.41
CA GLU A 164 9.29 -7.15 -13.20
C GLU A 164 7.86 -6.58 -13.09
N VAL A 165 7.68 -5.45 -12.41
CA VAL A 165 6.36 -4.78 -12.30
C VAL A 165 5.93 -4.21 -13.64
N MET A 166 6.77 -3.40 -14.30
CA MET A 166 6.43 -2.71 -15.54
C MET A 166 6.19 -3.67 -16.70
N ALA A 167 7.01 -4.71 -16.82
CA ALA A 167 6.84 -5.77 -17.81
C ALA A 167 5.54 -6.54 -17.57
N GLU A 168 5.19 -6.86 -16.31
CA GLU A 168 3.93 -7.55 -15.99
C GLU A 168 2.71 -6.70 -16.35
N LEU A 169 2.73 -5.41 -16.02
CA LEU A 169 1.66 -4.46 -16.36
C LEU A 169 1.46 -4.37 -17.89
N MET A 170 2.53 -4.45 -18.67
CA MET A 170 2.48 -4.45 -20.13
C MET A 170 2.28 -5.84 -20.76
N GLY A 171 2.08 -6.88 -19.94
CA GLY A 171 1.86 -8.26 -20.41
C GLY A 171 3.07 -8.86 -21.12
N ARG A 172 4.29 -8.61 -20.61
CA ARG A 172 5.56 -9.05 -21.22
C ARG A 172 6.20 -10.20 -20.45
N ALA A 173 7.04 -10.96 -21.14
CA ALA A 173 7.64 -12.20 -20.62
C ALA A 173 8.55 -11.99 -19.39
N ASP A 174 9.18 -10.81 -19.28
CA ASP A 174 10.03 -10.47 -18.13
C ASP A 174 9.23 -10.01 -16.90
N GLY A 175 7.89 -10.02 -16.98
CA GLY A 175 7.02 -9.68 -15.88
C GLY A 175 7.16 -10.63 -14.67
N ALA A 176 6.75 -10.13 -13.49
CA ALA A 176 6.72 -10.89 -12.23
C ALA A 176 6.05 -12.27 -12.37
N SER A 177 4.96 -12.34 -13.16
CA SER A 177 4.18 -13.53 -13.46
C SER A 177 4.24 -13.88 -14.96
N LYS A 178 5.35 -13.48 -15.62
CA LYS A 178 5.64 -13.75 -17.03
C LYS A 178 4.57 -13.22 -18.00
N GLY A 179 3.92 -12.12 -17.64
CA GLY A 179 2.90 -11.45 -18.46
C GLY A 179 1.53 -12.13 -18.46
N ILE A 180 1.32 -13.13 -17.59
CA ILE A 180 0.06 -13.89 -17.48
C ILE A 180 -0.87 -13.28 -16.42
N GLY A 181 -0.32 -12.69 -15.36
CA GLY A 181 -1.08 -12.20 -14.22
C GLY A 181 -1.63 -10.78 -14.42
N GLY A 182 -0.84 -9.91 -15.04
CA GLY A 182 -1.12 -8.48 -15.13
C GLY A 182 -1.07 -7.79 -13.77
N SER A 183 -1.69 -6.61 -13.68
CA SER A 183 -1.61 -5.71 -12.51
C SER A 183 -1.97 -6.35 -11.18
N MET A 184 -2.93 -7.26 -11.16
CA MET A 184 -3.53 -7.72 -9.89
C MET A 184 -2.83 -8.94 -9.30
N HIS A 185 -1.88 -9.56 -10.00
CA HIS A 185 -1.42 -10.91 -9.72
C HIS A 185 0.10 -11.03 -9.86
N MET A 186 0.83 -10.32 -9.00
CA MET A 186 2.29 -10.44 -8.87
C MET A 186 2.63 -11.28 -7.64
N TYR A 187 3.56 -12.22 -7.74
CA TYR A 187 3.93 -13.12 -6.64
C TYR A 187 5.45 -13.15 -6.50
N ARG A 188 5.94 -13.47 -5.29
CA ARG A 188 7.37 -13.67 -5.07
C ARG A 188 7.62 -14.71 -3.99
N LYS A 189 7.93 -15.93 -4.42
CA LYS A 189 8.11 -17.10 -3.53
C LYS A 189 9.32 -16.92 -2.62
N GLU A 190 10.42 -16.41 -3.14
CA GLU A 190 11.71 -16.27 -2.45
C GLU A 190 11.62 -15.32 -1.24
N ALA A 191 10.64 -14.44 -1.25
CA ALA A 191 10.35 -13.49 -0.19
C ALA A 191 8.92 -13.66 0.35
N ASN A 192 8.37 -14.87 0.35
CA ASN A 192 7.06 -15.21 0.95
C ASN A 192 5.94 -14.19 0.65
N PHE A 193 5.92 -13.67 -0.58
CA PHE A 193 4.88 -12.79 -1.06
C PHE A 193 3.88 -13.59 -1.91
N TYR A 194 2.71 -13.80 -1.34
CA TYR A 194 1.64 -14.61 -1.92
C TYR A 194 0.65 -13.76 -2.74
N GLY A 195 1.10 -12.56 -3.10
CA GLY A 195 0.62 -11.79 -4.21
C GLY A 195 -0.62 -10.96 -3.99
N GLY A 196 -1.00 -10.28 -5.07
CA GLY A 196 -2.25 -9.58 -5.21
C GLY A 196 -3.41 -10.51 -5.55
N ASN A 197 -4.53 -10.27 -4.86
CA ASN A 197 -5.74 -11.04 -5.00
C ASN A 197 -6.90 -10.17 -5.49
N GLY A 198 -7.46 -10.55 -6.64
CA GLY A 198 -8.54 -9.83 -7.32
C GLY A 198 -9.91 -9.95 -6.65
N ILE A 199 -10.12 -11.00 -5.85
CA ILE A 199 -11.40 -11.25 -5.15
C ILE A 199 -11.36 -10.59 -3.77
N VAL A 200 -12.17 -9.57 -3.58
CA VAL A 200 -12.21 -8.75 -2.36
C VAL A 200 -12.48 -9.62 -1.13
N GLY A 201 -11.50 -9.67 -0.21
CA GLY A 201 -11.58 -10.39 1.06
C GLY A 201 -11.06 -11.83 1.01
N ALA A 202 -10.84 -12.40 -0.18
CA ALA A 202 -10.37 -13.78 -0.33
C ALA A 202 -8.95 -14.00 0.23
N GLN A 203 -8.14 -12.95 0.28
CA GLN A 203 -6.80 -13.01 0.86
C GLN A 203 -6.81 -13.14 2.40
N ALA A 204 -7.91 -12.78 3.07
CA ALA A 204 -7.96 -12.82 4.52
C ALA A 204 -7.91 -14.25 5.09
N PRO A 205 -8.70 -15.22 4.59
CA PRO A 205 -8.53 -16.64 4.94
C PRO A 205 -7.19 -17.22 4.50
N LEU A 206 -6.65 -16.81 3.33
CA LEU A 206 -5.34 -17.28 2.86
C LEU A 206 -4.22 -16.89 3.84
N GLY A 207 -4.26 -15.66 4.35
CA GLY A 207 -3.33 -15.20 5.37
C GLY A 207 -3.41 -15.99 6.67
N ALA A 208 -4.62 -16.35 7.12
CA ALA A 208 -4.80 -17.23 8.27
C ALA A 208 -4.19 -18.63 8.02
N GLY A 209 -4.33 -19.17 6.80
CA GLY A 209 -3.66 -20.41 6.40
C GLY A 209 -2.13 -20.32 6.43
N MET A 210 -1.55 -19.17 6.02
CA MET A 210 -0.11 -18.92 6.11
C MET A 210 0.36 -18.83 7.57
N ALA A 211 -0.40 -18.14 8.43
CA ALA A 211 -0.11 -18.08 9.87
C ALA A 211 -0.19 -19.46 10.52
N PHE A 212 -1.18 -20.27 10.13
CA PHE A 212 -1.28 -21.67 10.55
C PHE A 212 -0.03 -22.46 10.13
N LYS A 213 0.45 -22.29 8.90
CA LYS A 213 1.70 -22.93 8.45
C LYS A 213 2.89 -22.55 9.32
N HIS A 214 3.07 -21.26 9.64
CA HIS A 214 4.17 -20.82 10.50
C HIS A 214 4.09 -21.46 11.90
N LYS A 215 2.90 -21.45 12.50
CA LYS A 215 2.65 -22.10 13.79
C LYS A 215 2.91 -23.61 13.73
N TYR A 216 2.36 -24.29 12.72
CA TYR A 216 2.48 -25.73 12.53
C TYR A 216 3.94 -26.16 12.33
N SER A 217 4.73 -25.36 11.62
CA SER A 217 6.16 -25.60 11.39
C SER A 217 7.08 -25.14 12.53
N GLY A 218 6.54 -24.51 13.58
CA GLY A 218 7.34 -23.95 14.67
C GLY A 218 8.27 -22.81 14.24
N GLU A 219 7.91 -22.09 13.17
CA GLU A 219 8.71 -20.98 12.65
C GLU A 219 8.39 -19.70 13.44
N PRO A 220 9.40 -18.92 13.88
CA PRO A 220 9.21 -17.66 14.59
C PRO A 220 8.87 -16.51 13.61
N ASN A 221 7.89 -16.75 12.76
CA ASN A 221 7.48 -15.88 11.66
C ASN A 221 5.98 -15.60 11.74
N VAL A 222 5.58 -14.44 11.22
CA VAL A 222 4.18 -14.02 11.17
C VAL A 222 3.67 -14.01 9.72
N ALA A 223 2.36 -14.11 9.56
CA ALA A 223 1.69 -13.77 8.30
C ALA A 223 0.99 -12.41 8.43
N CYS A 224 1.17 -11.56 7.43
CA CYS A 224 0.47 -10.29 7.28
C CYS A 224 -0.57 -10.43 6.17
N ALA A 225 -1.85 -10.24 6.52
CA ALA A 225 -2.97 -10.32 5.59
C ALA A 225 -3.62 -8.94 5.43
N LEU A 226 -3.32 -8.28 4.32
CA LEU A 226 -3.76 -6.92 4.04
C LEU A 226 -5.11 -6.92 3.32
N TYR A 227 -5.96 -5.97 3.66
CA TYR A 227 -7.26 -5.73 3.03
C TYR A 227 -7.64 -4.25 3.12
N GLY A 228 -8.52 -3.76 2.24
CA GLY A 228 -8.97 -2.36 2.28
C GLY A 228 -10.21 -2.16 3.18
N ASP A 229 -10.54 -0.90 3.47
CA ASP A 229 -11.74 -0.50 4.24
C ASP A 229 -13.05 -1.12 3.70
N GLY A 230 -13.22 -1.17 2.37
CA GLY A 230 -14.36 -1.83 1.75
C GLY A 230 -14.39 -3.36 1.96
N ALA A 231 -13.22 -3.99 2.05
CA ALA A 231 -13.09 -5.44 2.29
C ALA A 231 -13.35 -5.80 3.76
N ALA A 232 -13.24 -4.85 4.69
CA ALA A 232 -13.46 -5.05 6.12
C ALA A 232 -14.91 -5.48 6.50
N ASN A 233 -15.82 -5.53 5.51
CA ASN A 233 -17.19 -6.01 5.69
C ASN A 233 -17.45 -7.39 5.04
N GLN A 234 -16.41 -8.06 4.54
CA GLN A 234 -16.51 -9.41 4.00
C GLN A 234 -16.68 -10.44 5.12
N GLY A 235 -17.69 -11.31 5.03
CA GLY A 235 -17.98 -12.32 6.07
C GLY A 235 -16.80 -13.26 6.35
N GLN A 236 -16.13 -13.72 5.30
CA GLN A 236 -14.97 -14.62 5.40
C GLN A 236 -13.81 -14.06 6.23
N LEU A 237 -13.70 -12.74 6.37
CA LEU A 237 -12.70 -12.12 7.25
C LEU A 237 -13.00 -12.45 8.72
N PHE A 238 -14.27 -12.36 9.14
CA PHE A 238 -14.70 -12.66 10.50
C PHE A 238 -14.65 -14.17 10.80
N GLU A 239 -14.97 -15.00 9.81
CA GLU A 239 -14.81 -16.45 9.93
C GLU A 239 -13.33 -16.84 10.14
N ALA A 240 -12.43 -16.30 9.32
CA ALA A 240 -11.00 -16.57 9.43
C ALA A 240 -10.39 -15.98 10.72
N LEU A 241 -10.84 -14.79 11.14
CA LEU A 241 -10.43 -14.17 12.40
C LEU A 241 -10.80 -15.04 13.61
N ASN A 242 -12.02 -15.58 13.64
CA ASN A 242 -12.47 -16.46 14.71
C ASN A 242 -11.60 -17.71 14.83
N ILE A 243 -11.25 -18.33 13.70
CA ILE A 243 -10.35 -19.48 13.66
C ILE A 243 -8.94 -19.07 14.10
N ALA A 244 -8.44 -17.93 13.63
CA ALA A 244 -7.11 -17.44 13.97
C ALA A 244 -6.96 -17.17 15.47
N ALA A 245 -7.99 -16.61 16.09
CA ALA A 245 -8.02 -16.36 17.53
C ALA A 245 -8.15 -17.66 18.32
N LEU A 246 -9.05 -18.56 17.92
CA LEU A 246 -9.24 -19.87 18.56
C LEU A 246 -7.94 -20.69 18.60
N TRP A 247 -7.09 -20.53 17.59
CA TRP A 247 -5.84 -21.27 17.45
C TRP A 247 -4.60 -20.43 17.75
N ASP A 248 -4.71 -19.24 18.35
CA ASP A 248 -3.60 -18.31 18.61
C ASP A 248 -2.58 -18.27 17.45
N LEU A 249 -3.06 -17.97 16.24
CA LEU A 249 -2.22 -17.93 15.05
C LEU A 249 -1.34 -16.67 15.03
N PRO A 250 -0.08 -16.75 14.57
CA PRO A 250 0.80 -15.59 14.42
C PRO A 250 0.41 -14.75 13.19
N LEU A 251 -0.76 -14.11 13.27
CA LEU A 251 -1.44 -13.42 12.18
C LEU A 251 -1.62 -11.93 12.49
N ILE A 252 -1.20 -11.09 11.56
CA ILE A 252 -1.43 -9.65 11.60
C ILE A 252 -2.41 -9.32 10.47
N TYR A 253 -3.65 -9.00 10.83
CA TYR A 253 -4.63 -8.48 9.89
C TYR A 253 -4.43 -6.98 9.72
N ILE A 254 -4.34 -6.48 8.50
CA ILE A 254 -4.02 -5.07 8.24
C ILE A 254 -5.09 -4.47 7.33
N CYS A 255 -5.91 -3.58 7.89
CA CYS A 255 -6.84 -2.75 7.14
C CYS A 255 -6.12 -1.50 6.61
N GLU A 256 -5.87 -1.43 5.30
CA GLU A 256 -5.45 -0.21 4.63
C GLU A 256 -6.66 0.70 4.43
N ASN A 257 -6.91 1.56 5.41
CA ASN A 257 -8.03 2.49 5.37
C ASN A 257 -7.65 3.73 4.55
N ASN A 258 -8.03 3.74 3.27
CA ASN A 258 -7.91 4.91 2.40
C ASN A 258 -9.25 5.67 2.26
N HIS A 259 -10.18 5.42 3.17
CA HIS A 259 -11.51 6.02 3.33
C HIS A 259 -12.55 5.69 2.24
N TYR A 260 -12.19 4.97 1.18
CA TYR A 260 -13.06 4.72 0.02
C TYR A 260 -12.90 3.34 -0.61
N GLY A 261 -13.84 2.44 -0.29
CA GLY A 261 -14.10 1.20 -1.00
C GLY A 261 -14.67 1.46 -2.40
N MET A 262 -13.80 1.43 -3.42
CA MET A 262 -14.10 1.88 -4.78
C MET A 262 -14.59 3.33 -4.81
N GLY A 263 -15.90 3.57 -4.80
CA GLY A 263 -16.51 4.89 -4.75
C GLY A 263 -17.45 5.10 -3.54
N THR A 264 -17.45 4.17 -2.58
CA THR A 264 -18.27 4.25 -1.38
C THR A 264 -17.40 4.64 -0.21
N ALA A 265 -17.67 5.79 0.39
CA ALA A 265 -16.97 6.25 1.58
C ALA A 265 -17.21 5.33 2.79
N GLU A 266 -16.23 5.20 3.68
CA GLU A 266 -16.27 4.29 4.83
C GLU A 266 -17.54 4.46 5.70
N TRP A 267 -17.97 5.70 5.99
CA TRP A 267 -19.17 5.98 6.80
C TRP A 267 -20.49 5.62 6.10
N ARG A 268 -20.45 5.31 4.80
CA ARG A 268 -21.59 4.80 4.02
C ARG A 268 -21.57 3.28 3.88
N ALA A 269 -20.43 2.64 4.14
CA ALA A 269 -20.22 1.20 3.96
C ALA A 269 -20.17 0.45 5.29
N ALA A 270 -19.60 1.05 6.34
CA ALA A 270 -19.40 0.44 7.65
C ALA A 270 -20.20 1.21 8.72
N LYS A 271 -20.93 0.46 9.56
CA LYS A 271 -21.63 1.04 10.71
C LYS A 271 -20.65 1.54 11.78
N ASN A 272 -19.54 0.81 11.95
CA ASN A 272 -18.40 1.18 12.77
C ASN A 272 -17.17 1.34 11.86
N PRO A 273 -16.73 2.58 11.56
CA PRO A 273 -15.54 2.85 10.75
C PRO A 273 -14.22 2.79 11.55
N ASP A 274 -14.26 2.47 12.85
CA ASP A 274 -13.06 2.19 13.64
C ASP A 274 -12.58 0.76 13.34
N PHE A 275 -11.92 0.56 12.20
CA PHE A 275 -11.59 -0.76 11.67
C PHE A 275 -10.67 -1.57 12.59
N TYR A 276 -9.78 -0.92 13.35
CA TYR A 276 -8.95 -1.56 14.37
C TYR A 276 -9.75 -2.26 15.49
N THR A 277 -11.02 -1.87 15.70
CA THR A 277 -11.91 -2.47 16.72
C THR A 277 -12.74 -3.64 16.19
N ARG A 278 -12.74 -3.86 14.86
CA ARG A 278 -13.60 -4.86 14.21
C ARG A 278 -13.19 -6.30 14.51
N GLY A 279 -12.03 -6.48 15.13
CA GLY A 279 -11.62 -7.76 15.71
C GLY A 279 -12.49 -8.24 16.88
N ASP A 280 -13.31 -7.35 17.45
CA ASP A 280 -14.10 -7.56 18.66
C ASP A 280 -13.26 -8.09 19.84
N TYR A 281 -13.11 -9.40 19.99
CA TYR A 281 -12.27 -10.02 21.01
C TYR A 281 -10.79 -10.05 20.64
N VAL A 282 -10.44 -9.92 19.35
CA VAL A 282 -9.06 -9.79 18.90
C VAL A 282 -8.59 -8.34 19.12
N PRO A 283 -7.43 -8.13 19.76
CA PRO A 283 -6.91 -6.80 20.00
C PRO A 283 -6.58 -6.07 18.69
N GLY A 284 -6.51 -4.75 18.75
CA GLY A 284 -6.14 -3.97 17.59
C GLY A 284 -5.49 -2.62 17.86
N LEU A 285 -4.87 -2.08 16.82
CA LEU A 285 -4.05 -0.89 16.86
C LEU A 285 -4.27 -0.03 15.60
N LYS A 286 -4.63 1.24 15.78
CA LYS A 286 -4.69 2.22 14.70
C LYS A 286 -3.35 2.95 14.59
N ILE A 287 -2.84 3.01 13.37
CA ILE A 287 -1.52 3.52 13.01
C ILE A 287 -1.69 4.61 11.95
N ASN A 288 -0.89 5.69 12.06
CA ASN A 288 -0.76 6.67 10.99
C ASN A 288 -0.05 6.05 9.78
N GLY A 289 -0.82 5.55 8.82
CA GLY A 289 -0.34 4.95 7.56
C GLY A 289 0.30 5.93 6.58
N MET A 290 0.42 7.22 6.95
CA MET A 290 1.14 8.25 6.19
C MET A 290 2.53 8.57 6.77
N ASP A 291 2.95 7.92 7.86
CA ASP A 291 4.31 8.04 8.42
C ASP A 291 4.97 6.66 8.51
N SER A 292 6.00 6.43 7.68
CA SER A 292 6.70 5.15 7.63
C SER A 292 7.35 4.76 8.95
N LEU A 293 7.72 5.73 9.80
CA LEU A 293 8.27 5.46 11.13
C LEU A 293 7.18 5.03 12.13
N SER A 294 5.97 5.60 12.06
CA SER A 294 4.82 5.12 12.83
C SER A 294 4.43 3.70 12.39
N VAL A 295 4.43 3.43 11.08
CA VAL A 295 4.18 2.09 10.54
C VAL A 295 5.23 1.11 11.05
N LYS A 296 6.52 1.45 10.99
CA LYS A 296 7.61 0.61 11.51
C LYS A 296 7.37 0.23 12.98
N LYS A 297 7.17 1.22 13.87
CA LYS A 297 6.95 0.97 15.31
C LYS A 297 5.69 0.13 15.56
N GLY A 298 4.58 0.45 14.89
CA GLY A 298 3.33 -0.29 15.02
C GLY A 298 3.46 -1.74 14.54
N MET A 299 4.19 -1.98 13.44
CA MET A 299 4.45 -3.33 12.93
C MET A 299 5.42 -4.14 13.81
N GLN A 300 6.45 -3.50 14.39
CA GLN A 300 7.33 -4.15 15.36
C GLN A 300 6.54 -4.64 16.58
N TYR A 301 5.67 -3.78 17.12
CA TYR A 301 4.77 -4.14 18.20
C TYR A 301 3.82 -5.28 17.80
N ALA A 302 3.14 -5.15 16.66
CA ALA A 302 2.18 -6.14 16.18
C ALA A 302 2.82 -7.51 15.92
N LYS A 303 4.06 -7.54 15.42
CA LYS A 303 4.83 -8.78 15.23
C LYS A 303 5.19 -9.43 16.56
N ALA A 304 5.67 -8.66 17.53
CA ALA A 304 5.96 -9.19 18.85
C ALA A 304 4.70 -9.76 19.51
N HIS A 305 3.59 -9.01 19.46
CA HIS A 305 2.28 -9.46 19.93
C HIS A 305 1.84 -10.75 19.22
N ALA A 306 1.90 -10.79 17.89
CA ALA A 306 1.42 -11.93 17.11
C ALA A 306 2.15 -13.24 17.44
N LEU A 307 3.45 -13.15 17.69
CA LEU A 307 4.27 -14.28 18.08
C LEU A 307 4.00 -14.76 19.52
N ALA A 308 3.61 -13.85 20.42
CA ALA A 308 3.42 -14.14 21.84
C ALA A 308 1.96 -14.51 22.20
N HIS A 309 0.99 -13.88 21.57
CA HIS A 309 -0.41 -13.80 22.03
C HIS A 309 -1.45 -14.16 20.97
N GLY A 310 -1.04 -14.50 19.74
CA GLY A 310 -1.97 -14.79 18.66
C GLY A 310 -2.39 -13.53 17.87
N PRO A 311 -3.52 -13.54 17.15
CA PRO A 311 -3.77 -12.55 16.11
C PRO A 311 -3.94 -11.11 16.64
N ILE A 312 -3.63 -10.13 15.80
CA ILE A 312 -3.89 -8.70 16.04
C ILE A 312 -4.42 -8.01 14.79
N VAL A 313 -5.32 -7.03 14.95
CA VAL A 313 -5.88 -6.22 13.86
C VAL A 313 -5.27 -4.82 13.83
N LEU A 314 -4.69 -4.43 12.71
CA LEU A 314 -4.16 -3.09 12.48
C LEU A 314 -5.07 -2.29 11.55
N GLU A 315 -5.26 -1.01 11.83
CA GLU A 315 -5.80 -0.04 10.87
C GLU A 315 -4.71 0.95 10.48
N MET A 316 -4.33 0.95 9.20
CA MET A 316 -3.42 1.93 8.62
C MET A 316 -4.26 3.06 8.04
N ASP A 317 -4.36 4.19 8.75
CA ASP A 317 -5.00 5.42 8.27
C ASP A 317 -4.12 6.06 7.19
N THR A 318 -4.51 5.90 5.92
CA THR A 318 -3.73 6.27 4.74
C THR A 318 -4.61 6.94 3.69
N TYR A 319 -4.05 7.22 2.51
CA TYR A 319 -4.82 7.81 1.42
C TYR A 319 -4.26 7.45 0.06
N ARG A 320 -5.15 7.14 -0.90
CA ARG A 320 -4.80 6.95 -2.31
C ARG A 320 -5.09 8.20 -3.13
N TYR A 321 -4.12 8.67 -3.89
CA TYR A 321 -4.29 9.88 -4.69
C TYR A 321 -5.07 9.65 -5.97
N HIS A 322 -4.78 8.57 -6.69
CA HIS A 322 -5.59 8.18 -7.84
C HIS A 322 -6.95 7.63 -7.42
N GLY A 323 -7.88 7.60 -8.37
CA GLY A 323 -9.16 6.91 -8.23
C GLY A 323 -8.99 5.42 -7.95
N HIS A 324 -10.09 4.67 -7.91
CA HIS A 324 -10.03 3.27 -7.52
C HIS A 324 -9.06 2.47 -8.39
N SER A 325 -9.22 2.61 -9.71
CA SER A 325 -8.36 2.09 -10.76
C SER A 325 -8.22 3.14 -11.84
N MET A 326 -7.40 2.87 -12.87
CA MET A 326 -7.27 3.74 -14.04
C MET A 326 -8.58 4.02 -14.82
N SER A 327 -9.64 3.22 -14.62
CA SER A 327 -10.96 3.48 -15.20
C SER A 327 -11.82 4.46 -14.40
N ASP A 328 -11.42 4.77 -13.17
CA ASP A 328 -12.14 5.63 -12.24
C ASP A 328 -11.38 6.95 -12.03
N PRO A 329 -11.93 8.10 -12.48
CA PRO A 329 -11.33 9.41 -12.23
C PRO A 329 -11.30 9.82 -10.75
N GLY A 330 -12.11 9.19 -9.89
CA GLY A 330 -12.16 9.45 -8.45
C GLY A 330 -12.81 10.77 -8.02
N SER A 331 -13.41 11.53 -8.95
CA SER A 331 -13.98 12.87 -8.70
C SER A 331 -15.49 12.88 -8.45
N THR A 332 -16.16 11.74 -8.50
CA THR A 332 -17.63 11.65 -8.37
C THR A 332 -18.10 11.43 -6.93
N TYR A 333 -17.18 11.05 -6.03
CA TYR A 333 -17.49 10.67 -4.65
C TYR A 333 -16.56 11.34 -3.60
N ARG A 334 -15.60 12.16 -4.05
CA ARG A 334 -14.71 13.00 -3.23
C ARG A 334 -14.24 14.21 -4.02
N THR A 335 -13.79 15.25 -3.34
CA THR A 335 -13.40 16.52 -3.99
C THR A 335 -11.92 16.55 -4.36
N ARG A 336 -11.55 17.42 -5.32
CA ARG A 336 -10.13 17.63 -5.67
C ARG A 336 -9.38 18.33 -4.54
N GLU A 337 -10.10 19.17 -3.79
CA GLU A 337 -9.61 19.91 -2.64
C GLU A 337 -9.20 18.94 -1.52
N GLU A 338 -10.00 17.90 -1.24
CA GLU A 338 -9.66 16.85 -0.28
C GLU A 338 -8.34 16.16 -0.65
N ILE A 339 -8.22 15.68 -1.90
CA ILE A 339 -7.00 15.00 -2.38
C ILE A 339 -5.78 15.93 -2.28
N THR A 340 -5.96 17.20 -2.64
CA THR A 340 -4.89 18.20 -2.63
C THR A 340 -4.46 18.54 -1.21
N SER A 341 -5.40 18.74 -0.29
CA SER A 341 -5.10 19.00 1.14
C SER A 341 -4.36 17.81 1.75
N VAL A 342 -4.83 16.58 1.54
CA VAL A 342 -4.11 15.38 2.03
C VAL A 342 -2.69 15.31 1.47
N ARG A 343 -2.50 15.55 0.17
CA ARG A 343 -1.16 15.55 -0.45
C ARG A 343 -0.26 16.68 0.07
N GLN A 344 -0.81 17.85 0.39
CA GLN A 344 -0.01 18.97 0.92
C GLN A 344 0.38 18.77 2.38
N GLU A 345 -0.50 18.15 3.17
CA GLU A 345 -0.36 18.08 4.63
C GLU A 345 0.19 16.75 5.13
N ARG A 346 -0.06 15.64 4.41
CA ARG A 346 0.21 14.28 4.87
C ARG A 346 1.08 13.44 3.94
N ASP A 347 1.56 13.95 2.80
CA ASP A 347 2.27 13.10 1.83
C ASP A 347 3.48 12.36 2.44
N PRO A 348 3.54 11.03 2.32
CA PRO A 348 4.55 10.23 3.03
C PRO A 348 5.97 10.47 2.51
N VAL A 349 6.13 10.72 1.20
CA VAL A 349 7.43 10.98 0.57
C VAL A 349 7.97 12.33 1.04
N GLU A 350 7.14 13.37 0.97
CA GLU A 350 7.53 14.73 1.38
C GLU A 350 7.74 14.85 2.89
N ARG A 351 6.94 14.11 3.68
CA ARG A 351 7.13 14.03 5.13
C ARG A 351 8.51 13.46 5.48
N MET A 352 8.91 12.34 4.88
CA MET A 352 10.24 11.77 5.12
C MET A 352 11.33 12.70 4.59
N ARG A 353 11.15 13.30 3.40
CA ARG A 353 12.10 14.29 2.83
C ARG A 353 12.35 15.44 3.80
N LYS A 354 11.29 16.04 4.33
CA LYS A 354 11.38 17.13 5.29
C LYS A 354 12.13 16.68 6.54
N ARG A 355 11.78 15.51 7.09
CA ARG A 355 12.40 14.97 8.30
C ARG A 355 13.92 14.77 8.14
N ILE A 356 14.38 14.15 7.05
CA ILE A 356 15.81 13.93 6.80
C ILE A 356 16.60 15.22 6.54
N LEU A 357 15.94 16.28 6.05
CA LEU A 357 16.54 17.60 5.84
C LEU A 357 16.59 18.42 7.14
N ASP A 358 15.49 18.47 7.88
CA ASP A 358 15.35 19.22 9.14
C ASP A 358 16.31 18.68 10.21
N MET A 359 16.59 17.37 10.18
CA MET A 359 17.57 16.72 11.05
C MET A 359 19.01 16.79 10.54
N GLU A 360 19.27 17.52 9.45
CA GLU A 360 20.58 17.65 8.81
C GLU A 360 21.24 16.30 8.41
N LEU A 361 20.45 15.24 8.25
CA LEU A 361 20.96 13.90 7.90
C LEU A 361 21.48 13.87 6.46
N VAL A 362 20.85 14.64 5.58
CA VAL A 362 21.26 14.84 4.18
C VAL A 362 21.12 16.30 3.79
N THR A 363 21.84 16.70 2.74
CA THR A 363 21.71 18.01 2.10
C THR A 363 20.64 18.00 1.02
N THR A 364 20.13 19.17 0.66
CA THR A 364 19.23 19.34 -0.50
C THR A 364 19.85 18.83 -1.81
N ALA A 365 21.17 18.88 -1.95
CA ALA A 365 21.87 18.34 -3.11
C ALA A 365 21.82 16.80 -3.13
N GLU A 366 22.13 16.14 -2.01
CA GLU A 366 22.04 14.68 -1.89
C GLU A 366 20.61 14.17 -2.14
N VAL A 367 19.59 14.87 -1.63
CA VAL A 367 18.19 14.56 -1.91
C VAL A 367 17.89 14.59 -3.42
N LYS A 368 18.33 15.64 -4.13
CA LYS A 368 18.14 15.76 -5.59
C LYS A 368 18.83 14.64 -6.37
N GLU A 369 20.02 14.23 -5.93
CA GLU A 369 20.73 13.10 -6.54
C GLU A 369 20.00 11.77 -6.32
N ILE A 370 19.47 11.52 -5.12
CA ILE A 370 18.64 10.34 -4.84
C ILE A 370 17.44 10.31 -5.79
N GLU A 371 16.68 11.40 -5.88
CA GLU A 371 15.53 11.44 -6.78
C GLU A 371 15.90 11.23 -8.25
N LYS A 372 17.03 11.79 -8.68
CA LYS A 372 17.52 11.65 -10.06
C LYS A 372 17.89 10.20 -10.35
N ALA A 373 18.57 9.55 -9.41
CA ALA A 373 18.88 8.13 -9.49
C ALA A 373 17.62 7.27 -9.58
N GLN A 374 16.63 7.51 -8.71
CA GLN A 374 15.37 6.75 -8.71
C GLN A 374 14.52 7.00 -9.97
N ARG A 375 14.47 8.25 -10.49
CA ARG A 375 13.82 8.54 -11.78
C ARG A 375 14.50 7.75 -12.90
N LYS A 376 15.83 7.75 -12.95
CA LYS A 376 16.61 7.02 -13.95
C LYS A 376 16.31 5.52 -13.92
N ILE A 377 16.21 4.91 -12.74
CA ILE A 377 15.85 3.49 -12.59
C ILE A 377 14.48 3.20 -13.21
N VAL A 378 13.48 4.05 -12.96
CA VAL A 378 12.14 3.88 -13.55
C VAL A 378 12.17 4.05 -15.06
N ASP A 379 12.84 5.08 -15.56
CA ASP A 379 12.91 5.37 -17.00
C ASP A 379 13.61 4.20 -17.74
N GLU A 380 14.72 3.70 -17.21
CA GLU A 380 15.43 2.52 -17.76
C GLU A 380 14.56 1.26 -17.70
N ALA A 381 13.88 1.03 -16.58
CA ALA A 381 13.00 -0.14 -16.43
C ALA A 381 11.83 -0.11 -17.40
N VAL A 382 11.26 1.07 -17.69
CA VAL A 382 10.20 1.24 -18.69
C VAL A 382 10.70 0.88 -20.08
N GLU A 383 11.89 1.35 -20.48
CA GLU A 383 12.45 1.04 -21.80
C GLU A 383 12.80 -0.45 -21.93
N ILE A 384 13.41 -1.06 -20.91
CA ILE A 384 13.66 -2.51 -20.85
C ILE A 384 12.33 -3.27 -21.00
N SER A 385 11.31 -2.87 -20.25
CA SER A 385 10.02 -3.56 -20.25
C SER A 385 9.27 -3.41 -21.58
N LYS A 386 9.40 -2.29 -22.28
CA LYS A 386 8.83 -2.12 -23.65
C LYS A 386 9.52 -3.01 -24.68
N ALA A 387 10.85 -3.18 -24.54
CA ALA A 387 11.65 -4.03 -25.40
C ALA A 387 11.46 -5.53 -25.10
N SER A 388 11.00 -5.88 -23.90
CA SER A 388 10.69 -7.26 -23.50
C SER A 388 9.68 -7.91 -24.46
N PRO A 389 9.91 -9.15 -24.91
CA PRO A 389 9.00 -9.83 -25.82
C PRO A 389 7.66 -10.14 -25.16
N LEU A 390 6.64 -10.36 -25.98
CA LEU A 390 5.42 -10.99 -25.50
C LEU A 390 5.73 -12.44 -25.04
N PRO A 391 4.97 -12.99 -24.08
CA PRO A 391 5.07 -14.40 -23.74
C PRO A 391 4.85 -15.27 -24.97
N ALA A 392 5.66 -16.32 -25.12
CA ALA A 392 5.50 -17.28 -26.21
C ALA A 392 4.13 -17.99 -26.10
N GLU A 393 3.52 -18.37 -27.23
CA GLU A 393 2.17 -18.93 -27.26
C GLU A 393 2.04 -20.21 -26.41
N GLU A 394 3.11 -20.99 -26.29
CA GLU A 394 3.14 -22.21 -25.47
C GLU A 394 2.91 -21.91 -23.98
N LYS A 395 3.22 -20.69 -23.52
CA LYS A 395 2.99 -20.29 -22.12
C LYS A 395 1.51 -20.21 -21.77
N LEU A 396 0.60 -20.06 -22.74
CA LEU A 396 -0.86 -20.12 -22.55
C LEU A 396 -1.32 -21.41 -21.87
N PHE A 397 -0.59 -22.50 -22.12
CA PHE A 397 -0.93 -23.85 -21.67
C PHE A 397 -0.02 -24.35 -20.53
N SER A 398 0.98 -23.55 -20.16
CA SER A 398 1.93 -23.88 -19.09
C SER A 398 1.35 -23.58 -17.70
N ASN A 399 1.92 -24.20 -16.67
CA ASN A 399 1.62 -23.92 -15.25
C ASN A 399 0.15 -24.06 -14.81
N MET A 400 -0.69 -24.77 -15.59
CA MET A 400 -2.05 -25.14 -15.15
C MET A 400 -2.02 -26.16 -13.99
N TYR A 401 -1.04 -27.06 -14.01
CA TYR A 401 -0.77 -28.03 -12.96
C TYR A 401 0.74 -28.04 -12.64
N THR A 402 1.10 -28.23 -11.38
CA THR A 402 2.50 -28.31 -10.94
C THR A 402 3.20 -29.60 -11.34
N ASN A 403 2.45 -30.68 -11.63
CA ASN A 403 2.96 -32.00 -12.04
C ASN A 403 2.35 -32.50 -13.37
N SER A 404 2.15 -31.62 -14.35
CA SER A 404 1.42 -31.96 -15.59
C SER A 404 1.99 -33.18 -16.34
N LYS A 405 3.32 -33.44 -16.27
CA LYS A 405 3.96 -34.64 -16.85
C LYS A 405 3.37 -35.94 -16.35
N GLN A 406 2.99 -36.01 -15.07
CA GLN A 406 2.44 -37.22 -14.47
C GLN A 406 0.96 -37.43 -14.83
N LEU A 407 0.26 -36.36 -15.20
CA LEU A 407 -1.19 -36.37 -15.37
C LEU A 407 -1.62 -36.68 -16.81
N ASN A 408 -0.71 -36.67 -17.79
CA ASN A 408 -0.98 -36.90 -19.22
C ASN A 408 -2.22 -36.10 -19.73
N ILE A 409 -2.31 -34.82 -19.34
CA ILE A 409 -3.44 -33.96 -19.66
C ILE A 409 -3.14 -33.20 -20.94
N GLY A 410 -4.01 -33.36 -21.94
CA GLY A 410 -4.05 -32.51 -23.13
C GLY A 410 -4.96 -31.31 -22.91
N ILE A 411 -4.56 -30.13 -23.40
CA ILE A 411 -5.35 -28.90 -23.30
C ILE A 411 -5.96 -28.58 -24.67
N ARG A 412 -7.29 -28.37 -24.70
CA ARG A 412 -8.05 -28.16 -25.93
C ARG A 412 -8.05 -26.69 -26.33
N GLY A 413 -7.58 -26.39 -27.54
CA GLY A 413 -7.69 -25.08 -28.17
C GLY A 413 -9.08 -24.78 -28.77
N VAL A 414 -9.26 -23.56 -29.25
CA VAL A 414 -10.53 -23.10 -29.86
C VAL A 414 -10.89 -23.86 -31.14
N ASP A 415 -9.88 -24.34 -31.87
CA ASP A 415 -10.00 -25.18 -33.07
C ASP A 415 -10.14 -26.68 -32.75
N HIS A 416 -10.26 -27.02 -31.47
CA HIS A 416 -10.35 -28.38 -30.95
C HIS A 416 -9.07 -29.21 -31.09
N THR A 417 -7.94 -28.59 -31.44
CA THR A 417 -6.64 -29.23 -31.31
C THR A 417 -6.33 -29.48 -29.85
N ILE A 418 -5.78 -30.66 -29.56
CA ILE A 418 -5.34 -31.02 -28.21
C ILE A 418 -3.83 -30.89 -28.18
N VAL A 419 -3.35 -29.94 -27.39
CA VAL A 419 -1.91 -29.76 -27.20
C VAL A 419 -1.47 -30.44 -25.91
N SER A 420 -0.52 -31.36 -26.04
CA SER A 420 0.04 -32.12 -24.93
C SER A 420 1.38 -31.49 -24.55
N TYR A 421 1.41 -30.72 -23.47
CA TYR A 421 2.65 -30.10 -23.01
C TYR A 421 3.19 -30.84 -21.78
N ALA A 422 4.44 -31.29 -21.88
CA ALA A 422 5.24 -31.59 -20.72
C ALA A 422 5.68 -30.25 -20.09
N ALA A 423 5.30 -29.96 -18.83
CA ALA A 423 5.78 -28.74 -18.16
C ALA A 423 7.31 -28.72 -18.09
N GLU A 424 7.93 -27.54 -18.11
CA GLU A 424 9.38 -27.41 -17.84
C GLU A 424 9.69 -27.72 -16.37
#